data_AF-A0A2V9BC54-F1
#
_entry.id   AF-A0A2V9BC54-F1
#
_cell.length_a   1.000
_cell.length_b   1.000
_cell.length_c   1.000
_cell.angle_alpha   90.00
_cell.angle_beta   90.00
_cell.angle_gamma   90.00
#
_symmetry.space_group_name_H-M   'P 1'
#
loop_
_entity.id
_entity.type
_entity.pdbx_description
1 polymer ?
#
loop_
_entity_poly.entity_id
_entity_poly.type
_entity_poly.pdbx_seq_one_letter_code
_entity_poly.pdbx_strand_id
1 'polypeptide(L)'
;MINGKALLGFRVPTVIASPFSRGEPDDPKVKGMTFDHTSILKLIEWRFGLAPLTLRDASHDIQNLARALNFQRVNAAVPDLPHPTAPQQTLCIQPFVSDTTPGMASPTALTTARNLSDSQNPWPGLRGSGLHKGWQLPQ
;
A
#
# COMPACT_ATOMS: atom_id res chain seq x y z
N MET A 1 -3.37 -25.24 14.30
CA MET A 1 -2.19 -24.99 15.15
C MET A 1 -1.39 -26.28 15.19
N ILE A 2 -0.06 -26.21 15.11
CA ILE A 2 0.82 -27.38 15.30
C ILE A 2 1.52 -27.19 16.64
N ASN A 3 1.41 -28.17 17.54
CA ASN A 3 1.99 -28.14 18.89
C ASN A 3 1.61 -26.87 19.70
N GLY A 4 0.36 -26.40 19.58
CA GLY A 4 -0.12 -25.21 20.29
C GLY A 4 0.43 -23.88 19.76
N LYS A 5 1.21 -23.89 18.68
CA LYS A 5 1.76 -22.70 18.04
C LYS A 5 1.01 -22.37 16.75
N ALA A 6 0.83 -21.09 16.49
CA ALA A 6 0.31 -20.62 15.23
C ALA A 6 1.46 -20.51 14.22
N LEU A 7 1.34 -21.20 13.09
CA LEU A 7 2.34 -21.15 12.03
C LEU A 7 2.39 -19.75 11.40
N LEU A 8 3.59 -19.30 11.05
CA LEU A 8 3.79 -18.08 10.27
C LEU A 8 3.73 -18.44 8.77
N GLY A 9 3.13 -17.55 7.99
CA GLY A 9 3.11 -17.66 6.53
C GLY A 9 4.34 -17.00 5.88
N PHE A 10 4.16 -16.48 4.67
CA PHE A 10 5.19 -15.70 3.99
C PHE A 10 5.55 -14.42 4.75
N ARG A 11 6.80 -13.99 4.62
CA ARG A 11 7.25 -12.70 5.17
C ARG A 11 6.70 -11.57 4.31
N VAL A 12 6.23 -10.52 4.98
CA VAL A 12 5.79 -9.27 4.36
C VAL A 12 6.67 -8.12 4.85
N PRO A 13 6.94 -7.11 4.02
CA PRO A 13 7.56 -5.88 4.50
C PRO A 13 6.65 -5.21 5.52
N THR A 14 7.22 -4.61 6.57
CA THR A 14 6.48 -3.84 7.56
C THR A 14 7.28 -2.59 7.91
N VAL A 15 6.63 -1.44 7.81
CA VAL A 15 7.22 -0.12 8.14
C VAL A 15 6.38 0.52 9.24
N ILE A 16 7.05 1.15 10.20
CA ILE A 16 6.40 1.92 11.26
C ILE A 16 6.80 3.38 11.12
N ALA A 17 5.88 4.23 10.69
CA ALA A 17 6.07 5.68 10.62
C ALA A 17 5.56 6.32 11.92
N SER A 18 6.46 6.88 12.72
CA SER A 18 6.13 7.47 14.01
C SER A 18 7.24 8.43 14.48
N PRO A 19 6.93 9.46 15.28
CA PRO A 19 7.95 10.26 15.95
C PRO A 19 8.91 9.44 16.83
N PHE A 20 8.52 8.24 17.25
CA PHE A 20 9.31 7.33 18.08
C PHE A 20 10.09 6.26 17.28
N SER A 21 9.91 6.19 15.96
CA SER A 21 10.58 5.18 15.12
C SER A 21 11.84 5.68 14.44
N ARG A 22 12.16 6.97 14.55
CA ARG A 22 13.30 7.59 13.87
C ARG A 22 14.64 6.99 14.34
N GLY A 23 15.41 6.50 13.38
CA GLY A 23 16.83 6.15 13.54
C GLY A 23 17.73 7.36 13.26
N GLU A 24 19.03 7.12 13.16
CA GLU A 24 19.95 8.13 12.63
C GLU A 24 19.96 8.05 11.09
N PRO A 25 20.22 9.15 10.37
CA PRO A 25 20.23 9.15 8.89
C PRO A 25 21.19 8.10 8.30
N ASP A 26 22.33 7.90 8.95
CA ASP A 26 23.36 6.94 8.54
C ASP A 26 23.12 5.52 9.10
N ASP A 27 22.18 5.36 10.04
CA ASP A 27 21.82 4.09 10.67
C ASP A 27 20.30 3.97 10.89
N PRO A 28 19.55 3.58 9.83
CA PRO A 28 18.11 3.41 9.92
C PRO A 28 17.76 2.26 10.85
N LYS A 29 16.78 2.49 11.72
CA LYS A 29 16.40 1.53 12.76
C LYS A 29 15.67 0.32 12.18
N VAL A 30 16.33 -0.84 12.16
CA VAL A 30 15.73 -2.12 11.79
C VAL A 30 15.63 -3.04 13.01
N LYS A 31 14.48 -3.72 13.19
CA LYS A 31 14.28 -4.70 14.28
C LYS A 31 14.18 -6.12 13.74
N GLY A 32 15.15 -6.96 14.10
CA GLY A 32 15.22 -8.38 13.71
C GLY A 32 14.41 -9.35 14.58
N MET A 33 13.35 -8.88 15.24
CA MET A 33 12.46 -9.74 16.02
C MET A 33 11.38 -10.39 15.15
N THR A 34 10.71 -11.42 15.67
CA THR A 34 9.56 -12.03 15.00
C THR A 34 8.30 -11.21 15.21
N PHE A 35 7.75 -10.71 14.11
CA PHE A 35 6.46 -10.02 14.05
C PHE A 35 5.56 -10.72 13.03
N ASP A 36 4.26 -10.54 13.20
CA ASP A 36 3.23 -10.96 12.26
C ASP A 36 2.08 -9.93 12.27
N HIS A 37 1.00 -10.19 11.52
CA HIS A 37 -0.15 -9.28 11.48
C HIS A 37 -0.78 -9.01 12.86
N THR A 38 -0.77 -9.99 13.77
CA THR A 38 -1.32 -9.83 15.13
C THR A 38 -0.44 -9.00 16.05
N SER A 39 0.79 -8.68 15.64
CA SER A 39 1.65 -7.73 16.35
C SER A 39 1.05 -6.31 16.40
N ILE A 40 0.15 -5.99 15.46
CA ILE A 40 -0.66 -4.76 15.47
C ILE A 40 -1.68 -4.79 16.60
N LEU A 41 -2.38 -5.92 16.80
CA LEU A 41 -3.33 -6.09 17.90
C LEU A 41 -2.62 -5.98 19.25
N LYS A 42 -1.48 -6.65 19.40
CA LYS A 42 -0.61 -6.52 20.59
C LYS A 42 -0.25 -5.07 20.92
N LEU A 43 0.02 -4.24 19.91
CA LEU A 43 0.31 -2.82 20.14
C LEU A 43 -0.91 -2.08 20.72
N ILE A 44 -2.10 -2.34 20.17
CA ILE A 44 -3.37 -1.75 20.62
C ILE A 44 -3.68 -2.22 22.05
N GLU A 45 -3.61 -3.52 22.30
CA GLU A 45 -3.81 -4.13 23.62
C GLU A 45 -2.92 -3.49 24.68
N TRP A 46 -1.62 -3.43 24.41
CA TRP A 46 -0.67 -2.78 25.31
C TRP A 46 -0.94 -1.30 25.51
N ARG A 47 -1.29 -0.57 24.42
CA ARG A 47 -1.48 0.88 24.48
C ARG A 47 -2.72 1.29 25.26
N PHE A 48 -3.76 0.45 25.25
CA PHE A 48 -5.07 0.76 25.86
C PHE A 48 -5.44 -0.15 27.02
N GLY A 49 -4.57 -1.09 27.41
CA GLY A 49 -4.82 -2.02 28.52
C GLY A 49 -5.91 -3.06 28.21
N LEU A 50 -6.03 -3.49 26.95
CA LEU A 50 -7.03 -4.47 26.55
C LEU A 50 -6.49 -5.90 26.75
N ALA A 51 -7.40 -6.84 26.98
CA ALA A 51 -7.08 -8.25 26.93
C ALA A 51 -6.85 -8.71 25.48
N PRO A 52 -6.01 -9.74 25.24
CA PRO A 52 -5.85 -10.34 23.93
C PRO A 52 -7.18 -10.84 23.35
N LEU A 53 -7.37 -10.67 22.04
CA LEU A 53 -8.60 -11.06 21.36
C LEU A 53 -8.56 -12.52 20.88
N THR A 54 -7.37 -13.09 20.73
CA THR A 54 -7.17 -14.47 20.29
C THR A 54 -6.06 -15.17 21.09
N LEU A 55 -5.74 -16.41 20.74
CA LEU A 55 -4.56 -17.10 21.28
C LEU A 55 -3.26 -16.67 20.56
N ARG A 56 -3.38 -16.05 19.38
CA ARG A 56 -2.24 -15.75 18.51
C ARG A 56 -1.53 -14.47 18.92
N ASP A 57 -2.30 -13.41 19.11
CA ASP A 57 -1.87 -12.16 19.77
C ASP A 57 -1.46 -12.39 21.23
N ALA A 58 -2.08 -13.33 21.96
CA ALA A 58 -1.63 -13.73 23.30
C ALA A 58 -0.28 -14.46 23.33
N SER A 59 0.18 -15.05 22.22
CA SER A 59 1.38 -15.90 22.19
C SER A 59 2.68 -15.13 22.45
N HIS A 60 3.59 -15.68 23.24
CA HIS A 60 4.93 -15.12 23.45
C HIS A 60 5.86 -15.23 22.21
N ASP A 61 5.46 -16.02 21.21
CA ASP A 61 6.26 -16.25 19.99
C ASP A 61 6.30 -15.02 19.06
N ILE A 62 5.30 -14.12 19.15
CA ILE A 62 5.21 -12.89 18.33
C ILE A 62 5.34 -11.65 19.21
N GLN A 63 6.13 -10.66 18.76
CA GLN A 63 6.48 -9.49 19.55
C GLN A 63 5.50 -8.32 19.38
N ASN A 64 5.45 -7.46 20.38
CA ASN A 64 4.72 -6.19 20.29
C ASN A 64 5.51 -5.18 19.45
N LEU A 65 4.85 -4.48 18.51
CA LEU A 65 5.47 -3.41 17.72
C LEU A 65 6.03 -2.25 18.56
N ALA A 66 5.56 -2.06 19.79
CA ALA A 66 6.12 -1.11 20.75
C ALA A 66 7.62 -1.32 20.98
N ARG A 67 8.13 -2.56 20.84
CA ARG A 67 9.57 -2.86 20.96
C ARG A 67 10.42 -2.27 19.84
N ALA A 68 9.80 -1.83 18.75
CA ALA A 68 10.47 -1.11 17.67
C ALA A 68 10.51 0.41 17.90
N LEU A 69 9.76 0.94 18.87
CA LEU A 69 9.66 2.37 19.16
C LEU A 69 10.60 2.76 20.30
N ASN A 70 11.13 4.00 20.27
CA ASN A 70 11.85 4.61 21.37
C ASN A 70 11.03 5.78 21.93
N PHE A 71 10.26 5.52 22.98
CA PHE A 71 9.41 6.54 23.59
C PHE A 71 10.18 7.61 24.38
N GLN A 72 11.48 7.40 24.65
CA GLN A 72 12.34 8.39 25.31
C GLN A 72 12.92 9.41 24.31
N ARG A 73 12.87 9.12 23.01
CA ARG A 73 13.44 9.99 21.96
C ARG A 73 12.40 10.28 20.89
N VAL A 74 11.76 11.43 21.02
CA VAL A 74 10.70 11.89 20.10
C VAL A 74 11.30 12.82 19.06
N ASN A 75 11.06 12.52 17.79
CA ASN A 75 11.37 13.42 16.69
C ASN A 75 10.24 13.40 15.67
N ALA A 76 9.39 14.43 15.71
CA ALA A 76 8.25 14.61 14.81
C ALA A 76 8.58 15.46 13.57
N ALA A 77 9.85 15.79 13.33
CA ALA A 77 10.23 16.55 12.15
C ALA A 77 9.91 15.73 10.88
N VAL A 78 9.21 16.34 9.95
CA VAL A 78 8.86 15.71 8.66
C VAL A 78 10.16 15.57 7.86
N PRO A 79 10.56 14.34 7.46
CA PRO A 79 11.71 14.18 6.57
C PRO A 79 11.36 14.73 5.18
N ASP A 80 12.37 15.26 4.50
CA ASP A 80 12.22 15.58 3.08
C ASP A 80 12.06 14.26 2.30
N LEU A 81 10.96 14.12 1.58
CA LEU A 81 10.59 12.88 0.88
C LEU A 81 10.57 13.14 -0.63
N PRO A 82 11.05 12.18 -1.44
CA PRO A 82 10.99 12.33 -2.88
C PRO A 82 9.54 12.49 -3.34
N HIS A 83 9.28 13.50 -4.17
CA HIS A 83 7.98 13.64 -4.81
C HIS A 83 7.76 12.47 -5.78
N PRO A 84 6.67 11.70 -5.63
CA PRO A 84 6.39 10.61 -6.54
C PRO A 84 6.05 11.17 -7.93
N THR A 85 6.74 10.67 -8.96
CA THR A 85 6.38 10.95 -10.35
C THR A 85 5.05 10.29 -10.66
N ALA A 86 4.07 11.07 -11.11
CA ALA A 86 2.78 10.52 -11.52
C ALA A 86 2.97 9.49 -12.65
N PRO A 87 2.30 8.32 -12.57
CA PRO A 87 2.35 7.35 -13.67
C PRO A 87 1.76 7.97 -14.93
N GLN A 88 2.33 7.65 -16.10
CA GLN A 88 1.75 8.06 -17.36
C GLN A 88 0.38 7.39 -17.51
N GLN A 89 -0.66 8.20 -17.74
CA GLN A 89 -2.00 7.71 -17.98
C GLN A 89 -2.07 7.16 -19.40
N THR A 90 -1.95 5.85 -19.57
CA THR A 90 -2.25 5.19 -20.84
C THR A 90 -3.73 4.83 -20.87
N LEU A 91 -4.45 5.31 -21.88
CA LEU A 91 -5.81 4.85 -22.18
C LEU A 91 -5.77 3.34 -22.41
N CYS A 92 -6.56 2.58 -21.65
CA CYS A 92 -6.81 1.17 -21.92
C CYS A 92 -7.62 1.06 -23.22
N ILE A 93 -6.94 1.02 -24.36
CA ILE A 93 -7.55 0.63 -25.63
C ILE A 93 -7.67 -0.89 -25.60
N GLN A 94 -8.85 -1.40 -25.26
CA GLN A 94 -9.11 -2.83 -25.45
C GLN A 94 -9.02 -3.12 -26.95
N PRO A 95 -8.15 -4.06 -27.39
CA PRO A 95 -8.18 -4.50 -28.77
C PRO A 95 -9.56 -5.11 -29.01
N PHE A 96 -10.34 -4.45 -29.85
CA PHE A 96 -11.53 -5.05 -30.42
C PHE A 96 -11.05 -6.20 -31.29
N VAL A 97 -11.19 -7.44 -30.80
CA VAL A 97 -11.01 -8.63 -31.61
C VAL A 97 -12.19 -8.65 -32.57
N SER A 98 -12.00 -8.09 -33.77
CA SER A 98 -12.86 -8.43 -34.89
C SER A 98 -12.59 -9.91 -35.16
N ASP A 99 -13.58 -10.77 -34.93
CA ASP A 99 -13.58 -12.12 -35.50
C ASP A 99 -13.42 -11.95 -37.01
N THR A 100 -12.20 -12.12 -37.49
CA THR A 100 -11.91 -12.15 -38.92
C THR A 100 -10.96 -13.32 -39.15
N THR A 101 -11.56 -14.33 -39.74
CA THR A 101 -11.03 -15.51 -40.42
C THR A 101 -9.53 -15.38 -40.80
N PRO A 102 -8.70 -16.42 -40.58
CA PRO A 102 -7.26 -16.31 -40.83
C PRO A 102 -6.98 -16.20 -42.32
N GLY A 103 -6.64 -14.99 -42.76
CA GLY A 103 -6.14 -14.67 -44.09
C GLY A 103 -5.16 -13.50 -43.98
N MET A 104 -3.92 -13.73 -44.41
CA MET A 104 -2.77 -12.83 -44.31
C MET A 104 -3.10 -11.36 -44.63
N ALA A 105 -2.81 -10.45 -43.70
CA ALA A 105 -2.50 -9.06 -44.01
C ALA A 105 -1.66 -8.42 -42.90
N SER A 106 -0.47 -7.92 -43.26
CA SER A 106 0.37 -7.05 -42.43
C SER A 106 -0.41 -5.83 -41.93
N PRO A 107 -0.25 -5.38 -40.68
CA PRO A 107 -0.88 -4.14 -40.25
C PRO A 107 0.09 -2.97 -40.50
N THR A 108 0.00 -2.36 -41.69
CA THR A 108 0.41 -0.96 -41.88
C THR A 108 -0.80 -0.07 -41.65
N ALA A 109 -0.77 0.67 -40.53
CA ALA A 109 -1.54 1.87 -40.17
C ALA A 109 -3.09 1.85 -40.25
N LEU A 110 -3.75 2.14 -39.11
CA LEU A 110 -4.48 3.41 -38.95
C LEU A 110 -4.87 3.66 -37.48
N THR A 111 -4.35 4.75 -36.95
CA THR A 111 -4.85 5.42 -35.75
C THR A 111 -6.26 5.92 -36.01
N THR A 112 -7.27 5.26 -35.44
CA THR A 112 -8.58 5.88 -35.19
C THR A 112 -8.91 5.65 -33.73
N ALA A 113 -8.56 6.63 -32.89
CA ALA A 113 -9.12 6.74 -31.56
C ALA A 113 -10.65 6.81 -31.72
N ARG A 114 -11.37 5.79 -31.24
CA ARG A 114 -12.82 5.86 -31.13
C ARG A 114 -13.13 6.97 -30.13
N ASN A 115 -13.61 8.11 -30.63
CA ASN A 115 -14.28 9.11 -29.81
C ASN A 115 -15.53 8.44 -29.23
N LEU A 116 -15.44 7.92 -28.00
CA LEU A 116 -16.59 7.55 -27.21
C LEU A 116 -17.40 8.84 -26.98
N SER A 117 -18.53 8.98 -27.67
CA SER A 117 -19.48 10.06 -27.41
C SER A 117 -19.96 9.97 -25.97
N ASP A 118 -20.19 11.10 -25.31
CA ASP A 118 -20.55 11.17 -23.88
C ASP A 118 -21.77 10.32 -23.50
N SER A 119 -22.65 10.02 -24.45
CA SER A 119 -23.80 9.13 -24.28
C SER A 119 -23.46 7.66 -24.01
N GLN A 120 -22.24 7.21 -24.33
CA GLN A 120 -21.78 5.83 -24.09
C GLN A 120 -20.79 5.74 -22.93
N ASN A 121 -20.47 6.84 -22.27
CA ASN A 121 -19.64 6.81 -21.07
C ASN A 121 -20.53 6.56 -19.84
N PRO A 122 -20.48 5.37 -19.19
CA PRO A 122 -21.22 5.14 -17.95
C PRO A 122 -20.73 6.00 -16.78
N TRP A 123 -19.60 6.71 -16.95
CA TRP A 123 -18.95 7.51 -15.92
C TRP A 123 -18.55 8.91 -16.42
N PRO A 124 -19.51 9.75 -16.85
CA PRO A 124 -19.20 11.08 -17.41
C PRO A 124 -18.47 11.99 -16.41
N GLY A 125 -18.77 11.86 -15.10
CA GLY A 125 -18.11 12.63 -14.04
C GLY A 125 -16.65 12.28 -13.78
N LEU A 126 -16.14 11.15 -14.29
CA LEU A 126 -14.75 10.72 -14.06
C LEU A 126 -13.75 11.42 -15.00
N ARG A 127 -14.17 11.84 -16.21
CA ARG A 127 -13.27 12.43 -17.23
C ARG A 127 -12.60 13.72 -16.77
N GLY A 128 -13.24 14.49 -15.88
CA GLY A 128 -12.70 15.72 -15.27
C GLY A 128 -12.39 15.59 -13.77
N SER A 129 -12.54 14.39 -13.18
CA SER A 129 -12.40 14.21 -11.73
C SER A 129 -11.01 14.56 -11.20
N GLY A 130 -9.96 14.27 -11.98
CA GLY A 130 -8.58 14.64 -11.65
C GLY A 130 -8.30 16.15 -11.69
N LEU A 131 -9.17 16.94 -12.36
CA LEU A 131 -9.12 18.40 -12.36
C LEU A 131 -9.98 19.00 -11.24
N HIS A 132 -11.03 18.30 -10.80
CA HIS A 132 -12.03 18.86 -9.89
C HIS A 132 -11.62 18.89 -8.42
N LYS A 133 -10.61 18.11 -8.00
CA LYS A 133 -9.92 18.29 -6.71
C LYS A 133 -8.47 17.84 -6.86
N GLY A 134 -7.59 18.79 -7.18
CA GLY A 134 -6.16 18.59 -6.90
C GLY A 134 -6.00 18.20 -5.43
N TRP A 135 -5.15 17.20 -5.16
CA TRP A 135 -4.77 16.85 -3.80
C TRP A 135 -4.25 18.11 -3.12
N GLN A 136 -4.98 18.64 -2.13
CA GLN A 136 -4.52 19.78 -1.35
C GLN A 136 -3.41 19.29 -0.44
N LEU A 137 -2.16 19.42 -0.90
CA LEU A 137 -1.00 19.28 -0.06
C LEU A 137 -0.91 20.56 0.80
N PRO A 138 -0.83 20.44 2.14
CA PRO A 138 -0.58 21.61 2.99
C PRO A 138 0.78 22.21 2.62
N GLN A 139 0.80 23.53 2.42
CA GLN A 139 2.05 24.30 2.30
C GLN A 139 2.73 24.45 3.66
#